data_AF-A0A6A2YA97-F1
#
_entry.id   AF-A0A6A2YA97-F1
#
_cell.length_a   1.000
_cell.length_b   1.000
_cell.length_c   1.000
_cell.angle_alpha   90.00
_cell.angle_beta   90.00
_cell.angle_gamma   90.00
#
_symmetry.space_group_name_H-M   'P 1'
#
loop_
_entity.id
_entity.type
_entity.pdbx_description
1 polymer ?
#
loop_
_entity_poly.entity_id
_entity_poly.type
_entity_poly.pdbx_seq_one_letter_code
_entity_poly.pdbx_strand_id
1 'polypeptide(L)'
;MPYYEMKPISDVLRKCSSPCNFLVFGLTLKTLLWKSLNHNGRTVFIEENRYYATYYEVLLPEVDIFDVQYTTKMSETKELIASATNQQRRPTGAQEKHRNLER
;
A
#
# COMPACT_ATOMS: atom_id res chain seq x y z
N MET A 1 -4.60 -8.79 -18.82
CA MET A 1 -5.58 -8.75 -17.70
C MET A 1 -6.93 -8.53 -18.33
N PRO A 2 -7.94 -9.37 -18.04
CA PRO A 2 -9.28 -9.15 -18.55
C PRO A 2 -9.86 -7.82 -18.09
N TYR A 3 -10.69 -7.19 -18.93
CA TYR A 3 -11.32 -5.89 -18.63
C TYR A 3 -12.14 -5.92 -17.33
N TYR A 4 -12.81 -7.03 -17.04
CA TYR A 4 -13.65 -7.17 -15.85
C TYR A 4 -12.87 -7.12 -14.53
N GLU A 5 -11.58 -7.47 -14.53
CA GLU A 5 -10.72 -7.35 -13.34
C GLU A 5 -10.18 -5.93 -13.17
N MET A 6 -9.94 -5.21 -14.28
CA MET A 6 -9.39 -3.85 -14.27
C MET A 6 -10.45 -2.79 -13.94
N LYS A 7 -11.68 -2.98 -14.43
CA LYS A 7 -12.77 -2.01 -14.32
C LYS A 7 -13.06 -1.57 -12.87
N PRO A 8 -13.17 -2.48 -11.88
CA PRO A 8 -13.45 -2.08 -10.50
C PRO A 8 -12.38 -1.14 -9.92
N ILE A 9 -11.10 -1.41 -10.20
CA ILE A 9 -9.98 -0.60 -9.74
C ILE A 9 -10.05 0.80 -10.37
N SER A 10 -10.26 0.87 -11.68
CA SER A 10 -10.44 2.13 -12.42
C SER A 10 -11.63 2.94 -11.89
N ASP A 11 -12.77 2.28 -11.63
CA ASP A 11 -13.97 2.94 -11.11
C ASP A 11 -13.73 3.55 -9.72
N VAL A 12 -12.96 2.88 -8.85
CA VAL A 12 -12.59 3.41 -7.53
C VAL A 12 -11.66 4.62 -7.67
N LEU A 13 -10.62 4.53 -8.50
CA LEU A 13 -9.68 5.63 -8.73
C LEU A 13 -10.37 6.87 -9.31
N ARG A 14 -11.33 6.70 -10.23
CA ARG A 14 -12.12 7.82 -10.79
C ARG A 14 -13.02 8.52 -9.79
N LYS A 15 -13.46 7.82 -8.75
CA LYS A 15 -14.31 8.37 -7.68
C LYS A 15 -13.48 8.98 -6.53
N CYS A 16 -12.18 8.73 -6.51
CA CYS A 16 -11.27 9.28 -5.51
C CYS A 16 -11.07 10.79 -5.75
N SER A 17 -11.00 11.57 -4.67
CA SER A 17 -10.68 13.00 -4.77
C SER A 17 -9.24 13.19 -5.24
N SER A 18 -9.03 14.00 -6.27
CA SER A 18 -7.71 14.24 -6.85
C SER A 18 -6.92 15.27 -6.03
N PRO A 19 -5.61 15.05 -5.75
CA PRO A 19 -4.81 13.89 -6.16
C PRO A 19 -5.07 12.65 -5.30
N CYS A 20 -5.29 11.50 -5.95
CA CYS A 20 -5.53 10.25 -5.24
C CYS A 20 -4.22 9.53 -4.89
N ASN A 21 -4.13 8.99 -3.68
CA ASN A 21 -3.04 8.12 -3.26
C ASN A 21 -3.40 6.66 -3.54
N PHE A 22 -2.58 5.99 -4.35
CA PHE A 22 -2.77 4.59 -4.70
C PHE A 22 -1.56 3.76 -4.25
N LEU A 23 -1.75 2.91 -3.24
CA LEU A 23 -0.72 2.00 -2.76
C LEU A 23 -0.92 0.62 -3.39
N VAL A 24 0.13 0.09 -4.02
CA VAL A 24 0.14 -1.22 -4.68
C VAL A 24 1.16 -2.12 -4.01
N PHE A 25 0.73 -3.34 -3.66
CA PHE A 25 1.58 -4.36 -3.07
C PHE A 25 2.09 -5.29 -4.17
N GLY A 26 3.40 -5.37 -4.33
CA GLY A 26 4.09 -6.16 -5.32
C GLY A 26 4.30 -5.46 -6.67
N LEU A 27 5.34 -5.89 -7.37
CA LEU A 27 5.66 -5.47 -8.74
C LEU A 27 5.25 -6.52 -9.77
N THR A 28 4.78 -6.08 -10.93
CA THR A 28 4.42 -6.98 -12.04
C THR A 28 4.67 -6.31 -13.39
N LEU A 29 4.54 -7.05 -14.49
CA LEU A 29 4.51 -6.46 -15.84
C LEU A 29 3.40 -5.41 -16.05
N LYS A 30 2.45 -5.29 -15.11
CA LYS A 30 1.35 -4.31 -15.13
C LYS A 30 1.63 -3.08 -14.27
N THR A 31 2.81 -2.92 -13.67
CA THR A 31 3.16 -1.75 -12.83
C THR A 31 2.83 -0.42 -13.51
N LEU A 32 3.20 -0.26 -14.79
CA LEU A 32 2.88 0.95 -15.56
C LEU A 32 1.37 1.16 -15.79
N LEU A 33 0.59 0.08 -15.92
CA LEU A 33 -0.86 0.18 -16.04
C LEU A 33 -1.46 0.75 -14.76
N TRP A 34 -1.01 0.27 -13.60
CA TRP A 34 -1.47 0.77 -12.30
C TRP A 34 -1.10 2.23 -12.07
N LYS A 35 0.11 2.65 -12.46
CA LYS A 35 0.51 4.07 -12.44
C LYS A 35 -0.36 4.92 -13.36
N SER A 36 -0.63 4.44 -14.58
CA SER A 36 -1.39 5.17 -15.60
C SER A 36 -2.87 5.35 -15.23
N LEU A 37 -3.45 4.37 -14.51
CA LEU A 37 -4.84 4.46 -14.06
C LEU A 37 -5.08 5.55 -13.02
N ASN A 38 -4.06 5.89 -12.22
CA ASN A 38 -4.12 6.94 -11.21
C ASN A 38 -3.53 8.25 -11.76
N HIS A 39 -4.09 8.74 -12.88
CA HIS A 39 -3.62 9.94 -13.55
C HIS A 39 -3.68 11.16 -12.62
N ASN A 40 -2.64 12.01 -12.63
CA ASN A 40 -2.41 13.11 -11.68
C ASN A 40 -2.32 12.73 -10.19
N GLY A 41 -2.52 11.46 -9.84
CA GLY A 41 -2.37 10.96 -8.47
C GLY A 41 -0.96 10.46 -8.18
N ARG A 42 -0.73 10.13 -6.91
CA ARG A 42 0.51 9.48 -6.46
C ARG A 42 0.28 7.99 -6.35
N THR A 43 1.04 7.20 -7.10
CA THR A 43 1.03 5.74 -7.00
C THR A 43 2.37 5.27 -6.45
N VAL A 44 2.32 4.50 -5.37
CA VAL A 44 3.50 3.91 -4.71
C VAL A 44 3.38 2.40 -4.76
N PHE A 45 4.49 1.74 -5.06
CA PHE A 45 4.63 0.29 -5.06
C PHE A 45 5.53 -0.13 -3.91
N ILE A 46 5.17 -1.23 -3.25
CA ILE A 46 6.03 -1.85 -2.23
C ILE A 46 6.34 -3.29 -2.62
N GLU A 47 7.59 -3.71 -2.45
CA GLU A 47 8.08 -5.03 -2.86
C GLU A 47 8.98 -5.62 -1.77
N GLU A 48 8.85 -6.91 -1.48
CA GLU A 48 9.67 -7.57 -0.46
C GLU A 48 11.01 -8.05 -1.01
N ASN A 49 11.05 -8.41 -2.29
CA ASN A 49 12.28 -8.78 -2.95
C ASN A 49 13.09 -7.53 -3.36
N ARG A 50 14.05 -7.14 -2.53
CA ARG A 50 14.94 -5.99 -2.78
C ARG A 50 15.63 -6.02 -4.14
N TYR A 51 16.05 -7.18 -4.64
CA TYR A 51 16.67 -7.28 -5.97
C TYR A 51 15.66 -6.97 -7.07
N TYR A 52 14.42 -7.41 -6.90
CA TYR A 52 13.34 -7.13 -7.83
C TYR A 52 12.92 -5.66 -7.81
N ALA A 53 12.84 -5.05 -6.62
CA ALA A 53 12.59 -3.62 -6.45
C ALA A 53 13.66 -2.78 -7.17
N THR A 54 14.94 -3.03 -6.89
CA THR A 54 16.07 -2.33 -7.49
C THR A 54 16.07 -2.45 -9.02
N TYR A 55 15.77 -3.64 -9.54
CA TYR A 55 15.67 -3.86 -10.99
C TYR A 55 14.58 -2.98 -11.63
N TYR A 56 13.40 -2.91 -11.02
CA TYR A 56 12.30 -2.10 -11.56
C TYR A 56 12.49 -0.60 -11.36
N GLU A 57 13.17 -0.15 -10.30
CA GLU A 57 13.52 1.26 -10.11
C GLU A 57 14.39 1.77 -11.25
N VAL A 58 15.34 0.95 -11.71
CA VAL A 58 16.18 1.29 -12.88
C VAL A 58 15.36 1.22 -14.18
N LEU A 59 14.49 0.21 -14.31
CA LEU A 59 13.69 0.00 -15.52
C LEU A 59 12.61 1.08 -15.69
N LEU A 60 12.00 1.57 -14.60
CA LEU A 60 10.86 2.48 -14.57
C LEU A 60 11.13 3.68 -13.65
N PRO A 61 11.99 4.63 -14.04
CA PRO A 61 12.39 5.76 -13.19
C PRO A 61 11.25 6.69 -12.75
N GLU A 62 10.10 6.65 -13.43
CA GLU A 62 8.90 7.43 -13.14
C GLU A 62 7.97 6.81 -12.08
N VAL A 63 8.35 5.65 -11.53
CA VAL A 63 7.55 4.88 -10.57
C VAL A 63 8.18 4.94 -9.17
N ASP A 64 7.41 5.36 -8.18
CA ASP A 64 7.80 5.29 -6.77
C ASP A 64 7.74 3.83 -6.29
N ILE A 65 8.89 3.21 -6.04
CA ILE A 65 9.03 1.84 -5.53
C ILE A 65 9.76 1.89 -4.18
N PHE A 66 9.33 1.06 -3.24
CA PHE A 66 10.01 0.88 -1.96
C PHE A 66 10.21 -0.59 -1.68
N ASP A 67 11.44 -0.99 -1.35
CA ASP A 67 11.67 -2.30 -0.75
C ASP A 67 11.21 -2.28 0.71
N VAL A 68 10.46 -3.32 1.11
CA VAL A 68 9.91 -3.47 2.46
C VAL A 68 10.14 -4.89 2.95
N GLN A 69 9.98 -5.13 4.26
CA GLN A 69 9.93 -6.47 4.81
C GLN A 69 8.55 -6.71 5.41
N TYR A 70 7.84 -7.75 4.97
CA TYR A 70 6.56 -8.09 5.55
C TYR A 70 6.79 -8.90 6.83
N THR A 71 6.43 -8.31 7.97
CA THR A 71 6.61 -8.96 9.28
C THR A 71 5.41 -9.80 9.71
N THR A 72 4.38 -9.89 8.87
CA THR A 72 3.11 -10.58 9.14
C THR A 72 2.86 -11.70 8.15
N LYS A 73 2.17 -12.75 8.59
CA LYS A 73 1.82 -13.91 7.76
C LYS A 73 0.34 -13.96 7.45
N MET A 74 0.00 -14.54 6.30
CA MET A 74 -1.40 -14.72 5.89
C MET A 74 -2.21 -15.56 6.91
N SER A 75 -1.58 -16.52 7.60
CA SER A 75 -2.20 -17.31 8.66
C SER A 75 -2.70 -16.47 9.84
N GLU A 76 -2.15 -15.26 10.04
CA GLU A 76 -2.46 -14.36 11.15
C GLU A 76 -3.61 -13.39 10.82
N THR A 77 -4.16 -13.43 9.59
CA THR A 77 -5.15 -12.46 9.07
C THR A 77 -6.31 -12.20 10.05
N LYS A 78 -6.89 -13.24 10.63
CA LYS A 78 -8.04 -13.11 11.54
C LYS A 78 -7.68 -12.30 12.79
N GLU A 79 -6.52 -12.56 13.38
CA GLU A 79 -6.04 -11.88 14.57
C GLU A 79 -5.63 -10.44 14.27
N LEU A 80 -4.93 -10.21 13.16
CA LEU A 80 -4.49 -8.88 12.74
C LEU A 80 -5.68 -7.94 12.47
N ILE A 81 -6.71 -8.42 11.77
CA ILE A 81 -7.93 -7.63 11.52
C ILE A 81 -8.66 -7.31 12.83
N ALA A 82 -8.78 -8.29 13.74
CA ALA A 82 -9.41 -8.08 15.03
C ALA A 82 -8.65 -7.04 15.88
N SER A 83 -7.32 -7.15 15.92
CA SER A 83 -6.43 -6.20 16.60
C SER A 83 -6.56 -4.78 16.05
N ALA A 84 -6.48 -4.61 14.72
CA ALA A 84 -6.59 -3.31 14.06
C ALA A 84 -7.96 -2.65 14.35
N THR A 85 -9.04 -3.41 14.27
CA THR A 85 -10.40 -2.92 14.55
C THR A 85 -10.54 -2.45 16.00
N ASN A 86 -9.95 -3.17 16.95
CA ASN A 86 -9.97 -2.80 18.37
C ASN A 86 -9.12 -1.55 18.66
N GLN A 87 -8.00 -1.37 17.95
CA GLN A 87 -7.16 -0.18 18.08
C GLN A 87 -7.86 1.07 17.55
N GLN A 88 -8.56 1.00 16.41
CA GLN A 88 -9.33 2.13 15.86
C GLN A 88 -10.45 2.61 16.80
N ARG A 89 -11.00 1.71 17.61
CA ARG A 89 -12.04 2.04 18.60
C ARG A 89 -11.51 2.68 19.87
N ARG A 90 -10.18 2.66 20.10
CA ARG A 90 -9.58 3.37 21.23
C ARG A 90 -9.37 4.84 20.83
N PRO A 91 -9.89 5.82 21.58
CA PRO A 91 -9.61 7.22 21.32
C PRO A 91 -8.10 7.46 21.42
N THR A 92 -7.59 8.25 20.47
CA THR A 92 -6.16 8.54 20.22
C THR A 92 -5.36 9.09 21.41
N GLY A 93 -6.00 9.42 22.53
CA GLY A 93 -5.34 9.92 23.75
C GLY A 93 -4.80 8.86 24.72
N ALA A 94 -4.98 7.56 24.47
CA ALA A 94 -4.55 6.51 25.41
C ALA A 94 -3.09 6.04 25.23
N GLN A 95 -2.44 6.38 24.11
CA GLN A 95 -1.07 5.92 23.81
C GLN A 95 0.03 6.77 24.48
N GLU A 96 -0.31 7.97 24.97
CA GLU A 96 0.67 8.92 25.52
C GLU A 96 1.06 8.63 26.98
N LYS A 97 0.30 7.77 27.69
CA LYS A 97 0.59 7.44 29.10
C LYS A 97 1.72 6.44 29.31
N HIS A 98 2.14 5.68 28.29
CA HIS A 98 3.22 4.70 28.46
C HIS A 98 4.62 5.23 28.12
N ARG A 99 4.75 6.40 27.49
CA ARG A 99 6.07 6.98 27.15
C ARG A 99 6.66 7.86 28.27
N ASN A 100 5.89 8.18 29.31
CA ASN A 100 6.32 9.06 30.41
C ASN A 100 6.68 8.33 31.71
N LEU A 101 6.77 7.00 31.71
CA LEU A 101 7.16 6.22 32.89
C LEU A 101 8.62 5.71 32.85
N GLU A 102 9.38 6.08 31.82
CA GLU A 102 10.81 5.74 31.67
C GLU A 102 11.71 7.00 31.59
N ARG A 103 11.32 8.11 32.24
CA ARG A 103 12.22 9.23 32.53
C ARG A 103 12.54 9.31 34.01
#